data_AF-A0A075GDC6-F1
#
_entry.id   AF-A0A075GDC6-F1
#
_cell.length_a   1.000
_cell.length_b   1.000
_cell.length_c   1.000
_cell.angle_alpha   90.00
_cell.angle_beta   90.00
_cell.angle_gamma   90.00
#
_symmetry.space_group_name_H-M   'P 1'
#
loop_
_entity.id
_entity.type
_entity.pdbx_description
1 polymer ?
#
loop_
_entity_poly.entity_id
_entity_poly.type
_entity_poly.pdbx_seq_one_letter_code
_entity_poly.pdbx_strand_id
1 'polypeptide(L)'
;MSEDLRIKKLRGSGGFVLAQVTDEQQRKGNLGGPDLFLAPIGRLDVESVKKYTCNTCDKEYEGSPKIEYENPNEEVAENLILVERGQYICTTCGSPIAEYREFQKPNESVEVGNANPIEAQTEIGQEVMNEAQQESDDQYHTFDDFRETVPETSTVDSTFNAISGMSVFDENAKQIGIAKQVGVDSNNQVILVISDNKGNDVSINWDRIKKVGEIILLGDSLATMSVSAQQGLRCPSCNFDNKPDSKFCESCGTKI
;
A
#
# COMPACT_ATOMS: atom_id res chain seq x y z
N MET A 1 -37.98 17.22 15.86
CA MET A 1 -37.51 17.92 14.64
C MET A 1 -37.44 16.86 13.55
N SER A 2 -37.85 17.16 12.31
CA SER A 2 -37.81 16.14 11.25
C SER A 2 -36.37 15.91 10.84
N GLU A 3 -35.89 14.67 10.97
CA GLU A 3 -34.63 14.24 10.37
C GLU A 3 -34.79 14.36 8.85
N ASP A 4 -33.96 15.20 8.22
CA ASP A 4 -34.06 15.53 6.79
C ASP A 4 -33.40 14.40 5.98
N LEU A 5 -34.06 13.23 5.98
CA LEU A 5 -33.61 11.96 5.39
C LEU A 5 -33.57 12.04 3.86
N ARG A 6 -32.51 12.67 3.34
CA ARG A 6 -32.28 12.89 1.92
C ARG A 6 -31.69 11.63 1.28
N ILE A 7 -32.19 11.30 0.09
CA ILE A 7 -31.59 10.24 -0.74
C ILE A 7 -30.24 10.75 -1.25
N LYS A 8 -29.18 9.99 -1.03
CA LYS A 8 -27.82 10.28 -1.48
C LYS A 8 -27.25 9.10 -2.26
N LYS A 9 -26.35 9.42 -3.18
CA LYS A 9 -25.52 8.45 -3.90
C LYS A 9 -24.27 8.19 -3.07
N LEU A 10 -24.11 6.94 -2.64
CA LEU A 10 -23.02 6.48 -1.79
C LEU A 10 -22.16 5.52 -2.59
N ARG A 11 -20.89 5.87 -2.79
CA ARG A 11 -19.98 5.19 -3.72
C ARG A 11 -19.24 4.06 -3.03
N GLY A 12 -19.10 2.94 -3.75
CA GLY A 12 -18.23 1.82 -3.44
C GLY A 12 -17.20 1.58 -4.54
N SER A 13 -16.34 0.59 -4.36
CA SER A 13 -15.38 0.13 -5.36
C SER A 13 -16.06 -0.57 -6.55
N GLY A 14 -17.02 -1.45 -6.26
CA GLY A 14 -17.79 -2.23 -7.23
C GLY A 14 -19.11 -1.60 -7.67
N GLY A 15 -19.42 -0.36 -7.28
CA GLY A 15 -20.64 0.32 -7.70
C GLY A 15 -21.06 1.50 -6.83
N PHE A 16 -22.37 1.69 -6.68
CA PHE A 16 -22.93 2.69 -5.77
C PHE A 16 -24.31 2.29 -5.26
N VAL A 17 -24.69 2.82 -4.11
CA VAL A 17 -25.99 2.62 -3.47
C VAL A 17 -26.72 3.96 -3.37
N LEU A 18 -28.02 3.96 -3.62
CA LEU A 18 -28.91 5.12 -3.42
C LEU A 18 -29.75 4.86 -2.17
N ALA A 19 -29.38 5.53 -1.07
CA ALA A 19 -30.01 5.34 0.23
C ALA A 19 -30.40 6.69 0.88
N GLN A 20 -31.38 6.65 1.77
CA GLN A 20 -31.63 7.74 2.71
C GLN A 20 -30.56 7.71 3.81
N VAL A 21 -29.94 8.85 4.07
CA VAL A 21 -28.90 8.98 5.09
C VAL A 21 -29.20 10.14 6.03
N THR A 22 -28.74 10.01 7.27
CA THR A 22 -28.74 11.10 8.27
C THR A 22 -27.61 12.09 8.01
N ASP A 23 -27.67 13.28 8.61
CA ASP A 23 -26.58 14.26 8.55
C ASP A 23 -25.26 13.71 9.11
N GLU A 24 -25.32 12.84 10.12
CA GLU A 24 -24.15 12.18 10.69
C GLU A 24 -23.53 11.16 9.72
N GLN A 25 -24.35 10.32 9.09
CA GLN A 25 -23.87 9.40 8.04
C GLN A 25 -23.30 10.19 6.86
N GLN A 26 -23.95 11.29 6.44
CA GLN A 26 -23.43 12.16 5.39
C GLN A 26 -22.08 12.79 5.78
N ARG A 27 -21.90 13.17 7.06
CA ARG A 27 -20.64 13.68 7.59
C ARG A 27 -19.55 12.59 7.59
N LYS A 28 -19.84 11.37 8.08
CA LYS A 28 -18.92 10.23 8.04
C LYS A 28 -18.46 9.93 6.60
N GLY A 29 -19.40 9.81 5.66
CA GLY A 29 -19.12 9.44 4.27
C GLY A 29 -18.45 10.52 3.41
N ASN A 30 -18.29 11.75 3.89
CA ASN A 30 -17.65 12.84 3.16
C ASN A 30 -16.14 12.86 3.43
N LEU A 31 -15.36 12.35 2.47
CA LEU A 31 -13.89 12.32 2.52
C LEU A 31 -13.22 13.59 1.95
N GLY A 32 -13.90 14.74 2.02
CA GLY A 32 -13.42 16.03 1.49
C GLY A 32 -13.64 16.23 -0.02
N GLY A 33 -14.42 15.36 -0.65
CA GLY A 33 -14.76 15.42 -2.08
C GLY A 33 -16.25 15.68 -2.34
N PRO A 34 -16.66 15.75 -3.62
CA PRO A 34 -18.07 15.89 -4.01
C PRO A 34 -18.87 14.57 -3.86
N ASP A 35 -18.17 13.41 -3.88
CA ASP A 35 -18.76 12.08 -3.72
C ASP A 35 -18.80 11.69 -2.24
N LEU A 36 -19.89 11.01 -1.84
CA LEU A 36 -20.04 10.34 -0.54
C LEU A 36 -19.67 8.86 -0.71
N PHE A 37 -19.01 8.26 0.28
CA PHE A 37 -18.54 6.88 0.23
C PHE A 37 -19.26 5.99 1.25
N LEU A 38 -19.47 4.71 0.92
CA LEU A 38 -20.06 3.72 1.84
C LEU A 38 -19.10 3.30 2.95
N ALA A 39 -17.80 3.17 2.64
CA ALA A 39 -16.82 2.59 3.55
C ALA A 39 -16.75 3.26 4.94
N PRO A 40 -16.84 4.61 5.07
CA PRO A 40 -16.84 5.27 6.38
C PRO A 40 -18.24 5.38 7.01
N ILE A 41 -19.33 5.13 6.26
CA ILE A 41 -20.71 5.26 6.76
C ILE A 41 -21.10 4.05 7.61
N GLY A 42 -20.52 2.88 7.31
CA GLY A 42 -20.85 1.63 7.98
C GLY A 42 -22.03 0.89 7.33
N ARG A 43 -22.76 0.12 8.14
CA ARG A 43 -23.96 -0.60 7.73
C ARG A 43 -25.16 0.32 7.61
N LEU A 44 -25.80 0.30 6.46
CA LEU A 44 -27.09 0.94 6.22
C LEU A 44 -28.22 -0.03 6.51
N ASP A 45 -29.35 0.50 6.97
CA ASP A 45 -30.56 -0.28 7.10
C ASP A 45 -31.12 -0.67 5.72
N VAL A 46 -31.68 -1.89 5.62
CA VAL A 46 -32.21 -2.43 4.36
C VAL A 46 -33.37 -1.57 3.82
N GLU A 47 -34.16 -0.94 4.70
CA GLU A 47 -35.28 -0.08 4.33
C GLU A 47 -34.81 1.31 3.86
N SER A 48 -33.64 1.78 4.29
CA SER A 48 -33.10 3.07 3.86
C SER A 48 -32.57 3.03 2.42
N VAL A 49 -32.16 1.86 1.95
CA VAL A 49 -31.63 1.63 0.59
C VAL A 49 -32.76 1.45 -0.41
N LYS A 50 -32.84 2.36 -1.39
CA LYS A 50 -33.88 2.32 -2.44
C LYS A 50 -33.44 1.59 -3.69
N LYS A 51 -32.17 1.74 -4.06
CA LYS A 51 -31.56 1.14 -5.27
C LYS A 51 -30.07 0.92 -5.08
N TYR A 52 -29.50 0.04 -5.90
CA TYR A 52 -28.05 -0.10 -6.04
C TYR A 52 -27.65 -0.35 -7.49
N THR A 53 -26.43 0.02 -7.84
CA THR A 53 -25.81 -0.26 -9.13
C THR A 53 -24.58 -1.11 -8.91
N CYS A 54 -24.44 -2.18 -9.69
CA CYS A 54 -23.25 -3.03 -9.69
C CYS A 54 -22.47 -2.82 -10.99
N ASN A 55 -21.20 -2.42 -10.88
CA ASN A 55 -20.30 -2.23 -12.03
C ASN A 55 -20.03 -3.56 -12.75
N THR A 56 -19.92 -4.68 -12.03
CA THR A 56 -19.71 -6.00 -12.66
C THR A 56 -20.89 -6.46 -13.53
N CYS A 57 -22.09 -5.92 -13.29
CA CYS A 57 -23.28 -6.19 -14.10
C CYS A 57 -23.62 -5.07 -15.08
N ASP A 58 -22.96 -3.90 -14.98
CA ASP A 58 -23.34 -2.63 -15.60
C ASP A 58 -24.85 -2.32 -15.51
N LYS A 59 -25.46 -2.61 -14.34
CA LYS A 59 -26.92 -2.54 -14.12
C LYS A 59 -27.29 -1.93 -12.78
N GLU A 60 -28.40 -1.19 -12.81
CA GLU A 60 -29.14 -0.72 -11.63
C GLU A 60 -30.20 -1.77 -11.24
N TYR A 61 -30.39 -1.92 -9.92
CA TYR A 61 -31.32 -2.83 -9.27
C TYR A 61 -32.11 -2.06 -8.21
N GLU A 62 -33.36 -2.47 -7.97
CA GLU A 62 -34.21 -1.89 -6.93
C GLU A 62 -34.10 -2.64 -5.61
N GLY A 63 -34.26 -1.92 -4.49
CA GLY A 63 -34.02 -2.42 -3.14
C GLY A 63 -32.54 -2.39 -2.72
N SER A 64 -32.24 -3.10 -1.64
CA SER A 64 -30.89 -3.21 -1.08
C SER A 64 -30.10 -4.39 -1.66
N PRO A 65 -28.77 -4.28 -1.84
CA PRO A 65 -27.92 -5.45 -2.07
C PRO A 65 -27.87 -6.34 -0.82
N LYS A 66 -27.35 -7.58 -0.96
CA LYS A 66 -27.15 -8.46 0.18
C LYS A 66 -26.05 -7.88 1.07
N ILE A 67 -26.27 -7.76 2.37
CA ILE A 67 -25.24 -7.31 3.32
C ILE A 67 -24.77 -8.54 4.11
N GLU A 68 -23.47 -8.84 4.03
CA GLU A 68 -22.80 -9.83 4.87
C GLU A 68 -21.84 -9.10 5.80
N TYR A 69 -21.85 -9.44 7.09
CA TYR A 69 -21.05 -8.74 8.10
C TYR A 69 -20.56 -9.68 9.20
N GLU A 70 -19.44 -9.31 9.80
CA GLU A 70 -18.73 -10.02 10.86
C GLU A 70 -18.33 -9.04 11.96
N ASN A 71 -18.29 -9.51 13.20
CA ASN A 71 -17.95 -8.68 14.36
C ASN A 71 -16.61 -9.14 14.97
N PRO A 72 -15.46 -8.75 14.39
CA PRO A 72 -14.16 -9.29 14.81
C PRO A 72 -13.74 -8.84 16.22
N ASN A 73 -14.13 -7.64 16.66
CA ASN A 73 -13.72 -7.06 17.94
C ASN A 73 -12.19 -7.03 18.13
N GLU A 74 -11.48 -6.68 17.07
CA GLU A 74 -10.02 -6.72 16.97
C GLU A 74 -9.41 -5.33 17.28
N GLU A 75 -8.43 -5.25 18.18
CA GLU A 75 -7.69 -4.00 18.42
C GLU A 75 -6.68 -3.78 17.29
N VAL A 76 -6.95 -2.79 16.42
CA VAL A 76 -6.15 -2.49 15.22
C VAL A 76 -5.06 -1.44 15.48
N ALA A 77 -5.22 -0.66 16.55
CA ALA A 77 -4.27 0.34 17.04
C ALA A 77 -4.62 0.68 18.49
N GLU A 78 -3.69 1.35 19.20
CA GLU A 78 -3.91 1.79 20.59
C GLU A 78 -5.26 2.51 20.77
N ASN A 79 -6.15 1.93 21.56
CA ASN A 79 -7.51 2.46 21.82
C ASN A 79 -8.42 2.54 20.58
N LEU A 80 -8.21 1.70 19.55
CA LEU A 80 -9.08 1.62 18.37
C LEU A 80 -9.42 0.15 18.04
N ILE A 81 -10.70 -0.19 18.19
CA ILE A 81 -11.21 -1.55 17.99
C ILE A 81 -12.06 -1.60 16.73
N LEU A 82 -11.77 -2.52 15.81
CA LEU A 82 -12.63 -2.87 14.69
C LEU A 82 -13.79 -3.74 15.22
N VAL A 83 -14.98 -3.16 15.35
CA VAL A 83 -16.14 -3.81 15.99
C VAL A 83 -17.04 -4.53 14.99
N GLU A 84 -17.21 -4.00 13.78
CA GLU A 84 -17.97 -4.60 12.68
C GLU A 84 -17.21 -4.39 11.36
N ARG A 85 -17.11 -5.41 10.52
CA ARG A 85 -16.72 -5.30 9.11
C ARG A 85 -17.80 -5.94 8.25
N GLY A 86 -18.07 -5.41 7.07
CA GLY A 86 -19.07 -6.01 6.20
C GLY A 86 -18.98 -5.59 4.74
N GLN A 87 -19.64 -6.36 3.89
CA GLN A 87 -19.64 -6.22 2.44
C GLN A 87 -21.06 -6.15 1.90
N TYR A 88 -21.28 -5.18 1.02
CA TYR A 88 -22.49 -5.05 0.21
C TYR A 88 -22.27 -5.87 -1.07
N ILE A 89 -23.06 -6.91 -1.30
CA ILE A 89 -22.89 -7.92 -2.35
C ILE A 89 -24.07 -7.87 -3.32
N CYS A 90 -23.79 -7.82 -4.63
CA CYS A 90 -24.83 -7.84 -5.65
C CYS A 90 -25.62 -9.16 -5.62
N THR A 91 -26.94 -9.09 -5.52
CA THR A 91 -27.81 -10.27 -5.45
C THR A 91 -27.90 -11.06 -6.76
N THR A 92 -27.44 -10.48 -7.88
CA THR A 92 -27.48 -11.12 -9.21
C THR A 92 -26.19 -11.88 -9.56
N CYS A 93 -25.02 -11.31 -9.26
CA CYS A 93 -23.72 -11.89 -9.64
C CYS A 93 -22.83 -12.31 -8.47
N GLY A 94 -23.20 -11.99 -7.22
CA GLY A 94 -22.39 -12.27 -6.04
C GLY A 94 -21.11 -11.42 -5.91
N SER A 95 -20.89 -10.42 -6.77
CA SER A 95 -19.72 -9.54 -6.68
C SER A 95 -19.88 -8.46 -5.60
N PRO A 96 -18.80 -8.08 -4.88
CA PRO A 96 -18.84 -7.00 -3.90
C PRO A 96 -18.99 -5.63 -4.58
N ILE A 97 -19.92 -4.84 -4.06
CA ILE A 97 -20.21 -3.45 -4.46
C ILE A 97 -19.41 -2.47 -3.60
N ALA A 98 -19.31 -2.76 -2.29
CA ALA A 98 -18.55 -1.98 -1.31
C ALA A 98 -18.19 -2.82 -0.09
N GLU A 99 -17.07 -2.50 0.55
CA GLU A 99 -16.74 -2.92 1.92
C GLU A 99 -16.88 -1.72 2.86
N TYR A 100 -17.26 -1.97 4.12
CA TYR A 100 -17.25 -1.00 5.21
C TYR A 100 -16.62 -1.59 6.47
N ARG A 101 -16.13 -0.70 7.35
CA ARG A 101 -15.50 -1.05 8.63
C ARG A 101 -15.94 -0.02 9.66
N GLU A 102 -16.55 -0.48 10.76
CA GLU A 102 -16.91 0.36 11.90
C GLU A 102 -15.87 0.19 13.00
N PHE A 103 -15.30 1.30 13.45
CA PHE A 103 -14.30 1.33 14.51
C PHE A 103 -14.88 2.03 15.73
N GLN A 104 -14.70 1.43 16.91
CA GLN A 104 -15.07 2.02 18.18
C GLN A 104 -13.82 2.36 18.99
N LYS A 105 -13.82 3.53 19.63
CA LYS A 105 -12.83 3.87 20.65
C LYS A 105 -13.48 3.65 22.03
N PRO A 106 -12.90 2.83 22.92
CA PRO A 106 -13.51 2.56 24.24
C PRO A 106 -13.61 3.81 25.14
N ASN A 107 -12.89 4.90 24.81
CA ASN A 107 -12.85 6.15 25.58
C ASN A 107 -13.51 7.35 24.85
N GLU A 108 -14.63 7.14 24.14
CA GLU A 108 -15.38 8.19 23.43
C GLU A 108 -16.02 9.29 24.31
N SER A 109 -15.85 9.23 25.63
CA SER A 109 -16.31 10.24 26.60
C SER A 109 -15.28 11.34 26.91
N VAL A 110 -14.09 11.31 26.32
CA VAL A 110 -13.11 12.42 26.39
C VAL A 110 -13.13 13.20 25.08
N GLU A 111 -13.54 14.46 25.16
CA GLU A 111 -13.73 15.40 24.06
C GLU A 111 -12.41 15.70 23.30
N VAL A 112 -12.12 14.92 22.27
CA VAL A 112 -10.95 15.11 21.39
C VAL A 112 -11.16 16.34 20.51
N GLY A 113 -10.83 17.53 21.06
CA GLY A 113 -11.00 18.78 20.32
C GLY A 113 -10.47 20.06 20.97
N ASN A 114 -10.23 20.10 22.28
CA ASN A 114 -9.75 21.30 22.96
C ASN A 114 -8.21 21.37 22.96
N ALA A 115 -7.66 22.13 22.02
CA ALA A 115 -6.24 22.48 22.03
C ALA A 115 -5.95 23.43 23.21
N ASN A 116 -5.22 22.95 24.22
CA ASN A 116 -4.71 23.82 25.28
C ASN A 116 -3.73 24.84 24.68
N PRO A 117 -3.93 26.16 24.89
CA PRO A 117 -2.90 27.14 24.59
C PRO A 117 -1.67 26.86 25.45
N ILE A 118 -0.48 26.88 24.84
CA ILE A 118 0.77 26.95 25.61
C ILE A 118 0.83 28.35 26.21
N GLU A 119 0.54 28.47 27.50
CA GLU A 119 0.89 29.66 28.26
C GLU A 119 2.40 29.70 28.45
N ALA A 120 3.02 30.76 27.94
CA ALA A 120 4.45 30.99 28.12
C ALA A 120 4.73 31.38 29.58
N GLN A 121 5.54 30.58 30.27
CA GLN A 121 6.24 31.02 31.47
C GLN A 121 7.74 30.82 31.28
N THR A 122 8.41 31.94 31.02
CA THR A 122 9.86 32.07 30.89
C THR A 122 10.49 32.28 32.28
N GLU A 123 11.78 31.95 32.40
CA GLU A 123 12.66 32.19 33.55
C GLU A 123 12.39 31.24 34.75
N ILE A 124 13.39 30.73 35.48
CA ILE A 124 14.77 31.19 35.72
C ILE A 124 15.73 29.96 35.65
N GLY A 125 16.99 30.14 35.21
CA GLY A 125 17.95 29.03 35.01
C GLY A 125 19.10 28.93 36.02
N GLN A 126 20.03 27.98 35.75
CA GLN A 126 21.35 27.75 36.40
C GLN A 126 21.27 27.31 37.89
N GLU A 127 22.02 26.33 38.44
CA GLU A 127 23.14 25.46 38.01
C GLU A 127 23.17 24.22 38.99
N VAL A 128 24.01 23.16 38.94
CA VAL A 128 25.31 22.91 38.31
C VAL A 128 25.56 21.39 38.01
N MET A 129 26.75 21.07 37.48
CA MET A 129 27.41 19.79 37.14
C MET A 129 27.25 18.55 38.07
N ASN A 130 27.25 17.34 37.46
CA ASN A 130 28.31 16.31 37.51
C ASN A 130 27.80 14.98 36.88
N GLU A 131 28.58 14.14 36.21
CA GLU A 131 29.90 14.24 35.56
C GLU A 131 29.94 13.13 34.47
N ALA A 132 30.72 13.30 33.41
CA ALA A 132 30.74 12.33 32.32
C ALA A 132 31.74 11.19 32.57
N GLN A 133 31.44 9.98 32.07
CA GLN A 133 32.48 9.06 31.61
C GLN A 133 31.97 8.24 30.42
N GLN A 134 32.62 8.44 29.28
CA GLN A 134 32.49 7.61 28.09
C GLN A 134 33.40 6.40 28.26
N GLU A 135 32.96 5.23 27.78
CA GLU A 135 33.89 4.32 27.13
C GLU A 135 33.16 3.60 25.98
N SER A 136 33.80 3.62 24.82
CA SER A 136 33.36 2.95 23.60
C SER A 136 34.02 1.59 23.51
N ASP A 137 33.33 0.59 22.97
CA ASP A 137 34.00 -0.31 22.02
C ASP A 137 33.04 -0.84 20.96
N ASP A 138 33.61 -1.17 19.80
CA ASP A 138 32.93 -1.75 18.65
C ASP A 138 32.61 -3.24 18.87
N GLN A 139 31.62 -3.75 18.11
CA GLN A 139 31.82 -4.83 17.12
C GLN A 139 30.56 -5.70 16.89
N TYR A 140 30.38 -6.11 15.64
CA TYR A 140 29.18 -6.69 15.04
C TYR A 140 29.01 -8.22 15.19
N HIS A 141 27.79 -8.68 14.86
CA HIS A 141 27.38 -10.00 14.33
C HIS A 141 27.35 -11.21 15.26
N THR A 142 26.17 -11.86 15.35
CA THR A 142 25.89 -13.15 14.65
C THR A 142 24.38 -13.48 14.73
N PHE A 143 23.96 -14.43 13.89
CA PHE A 143 22.63 -14.72 13.32
C PHE A 143 22.07 -16.10 13.73
N ASP A 144 20.84 -16.39 13.31
CA ASP A 144 20.08 -17.68 13.39
C ASP A 144 19.70 -18.19 14.80
N ASP A 145 18.52 -18.77 15.04
CA ASP A 145 17.83 -19.79 14.23
C ASP A 145 16.28 -19.74 14.34
N PHE A 146 15.59 -20.45 13.43
CA PHE A 146 14.14 -20.47 13.19
C PHE A 146 13.36 -21.51 14.04
N ARG A 147 12.07 -21.20 14.32
CA ARG A 147 10.86 -21.99 13.94
C ARG A 147 9.60 -21.48 14.66
N GLU A 148 8.58 -20.97 13.94
CA GLU A 148 7.57 -21.69 13.12
C GLU A 148 6.31 -22.06 13.92
N THR A 149 5.29 -21.19 13.87
CA THR A 149 3.88 -21.61 13.88
C THR A 149 3.01 -20.55 13.19
N VAL A 150 2.18 -20.98 12.24
CA VAL A 150 1.22 -20.13 11.49
C VAL A 150 -0.04 -19.90 12.35
N PRO A 151 -0.78 -18.80 12.14
CA PRO A 151 -1.92 -18.87 11.22
C PRO A 151 -2.05 -17.67 10.27
N GLU A 152 -2.93 -17.84 9.28
CA GLU A 152 -3.00 -17.07 8.03
C GLU A 152 -3.61 -15.67 8.20
N THR A 153 -2.97 -14.65 7.63
CA THR A 153 -3.52 -13.29 7.53
C THR A 153 -4.28 -13.09 6.22
N SER A 154 -5.51 -12.60 6.31
CA SER A 154 -6.35 -12.26 5.17
C SER A 154 -5.79 -11.07 4.39
N THR A 155 -5.58 -11.24 3.08
CA THR A 155 -5.08 -10.23 2.16
C THR A 155 -6.18 -9.24 1.72
N VAL A 156 -6.04 -7.95 2.06
CA VAL A 156 -6.47 -6.74 1.29
C VAL A 156 -6.07 -5.50 2.12
N ASP A 157 -5.58 -4.39 1.59
CA ASP A 157 -5.13 -4.03 0.23
C ASP A 157 -4.12 -2.88 0.43
N SER A 158 -3.21 -2.66 -0.51
CA SER A 158 -2.27 -1.54 -0.42
C SER A 158 -1.96 -0.96 -1.80
N THR A 159 -2.50 0.24 -2.04
CA THR A 159 -2.11 1.16 -3.12
C THR A 159 -0.69 1.73 -2.95
N PHE A 160 0.10 1.16 -2.04
CA PHE A 160 1.53 1.01 -2.24
C PHE A 160 1.74 -0.30 -2.98
N ASN A 161 1.86 -0.27 -4.32
CA ASN A 161 2.31 -1.46 -5.07
C ASN A 161 3.70 -1.82 -4.54
N ALA A 162 3.73 -2.78 -3.61
CA ALA A 162 4.96 -3.30 -3.05
C ALA A 162 5.77 -3.86 -4.21
N ILE A 163 6.87 -3.19 -4.54
CA ILE A 163 7.73 -3.58 -5.64
C ILE A 163 8.29 -4.99 -5.37
N SER A 164 8.50 -5.31 -4.09
CA SER A 164 8.66 -6.64 -3.54
C SER A 164 7.53 -7.60 -3.94
N GLY A 165 7.85 -8.66 -4.70
CA GLY A 165 6.91 -9.67 -5.17
C GLY A 165 6.43 -9.48 -6.62
N MET A 166 6.67 -8.31 -7.23
CA MET A 166 6.25 -8.06 -8.62
C MET A 166 7.05 -8.91 -9.63
N SER A 167 6.38 -9.46 -10.63
CA SER A 167 7.05 -10.14 -11.75
C SER A 167 7.66 -9.15 -12.74
N VAL A 168 8.92 -9.40 -13.12
CA VAL A 168 9.73 -8.52 -13.97
C VAL A 168 9.93 -9.18 -15.34
N PHE A 169 9.56 -8.48 -16.41
CA PHE A 169 9.61 -8.97 -17.79
C PHE A 169 10.52 -8.11 -18.68
N ASP A 170 11.20 -8.74 -19.64
CA ASP A 170 11.88 -8.02 -20.72
C ASP A 170 10.94 -7.65 -21.88
N GLU A 171 11.51 -6.98 -22.88
CA GLU A 171 10.83 -6.59 -24.11
C GLU A 171 10.30 -7.77 -24.95
N ASN A 172 10.85 -8.98 -24.76
CA ASN A 172 10.46 -10.21 -25.43
C ASN A 172 9.35 -10.95 -24.67
N ALA A 173 8.75 -10.31 -23.66
CA ALA A 173 7.80 -10.88 -22.71
C ALA A 173 8.33 -12.10 -21.93
N LYS A 174 9.66 -12.22 -21.81
CA LYS A 174 10.31 -13.25 -20.99
C LYS A 174 10.40 -12.75 -19.55
N GLN A 175 9.91 -13.55 -18.60
CA GLN A 175 10.11 -13.28 -17.18
C GLN A 175 11.61 -13.40 -16.84
N ILE A 176 12.17 -12.32 -16.29
CA ILE A 176 13.56 -12.22 -15.86
C ILE A 176 13.70 -12.57 -14.39
N GLY A 177 12.69 -12.24 -13.57
CA GLY A 177 12.70 -12.55 -12.15
C GLY A 177 11.49 -12.01 -11.38
N ILE A 178 11.63 -12.02 -10.06
CA ILE A 178 10.70 -11.39 -9.10
C ILE A 178 11.45 -10.24 -8.41
N ALA A 179 10.86 -9.05 -8.37
CA ALA A 179 11.45 -7.93 -7.68
C ALA A 179 11.48 -8.14 -6.15
N LYS A 180 12.60 -7.80 -5.52
CA LYS A 180 12.83 -7.90 -4.08
C LYS A 180 12.66 -6.55 -3.39
N GLN A 181 13.40 -5.54 -3.85
CA GLN A 181 13.46 -4.23 -3.21
C GLN A 181 14.01 -3.17 -4.16
N VAL A 182 13.83 -1.89 -3.80
CA VAL A 182 14.50 -0.76 -4.42
C VAL A 182 15.68 -0.35 -3.54
N GLY A 183 16.82 -0.08 -4.15
CA GLY A 183 18.03 0.38 -3.48
C GLY A 183 18.67 1.57 -4.20
N VAL A 184 19.79 2.03 -3.66
CA VAL A 184 20.65 3.05 -4.27
C VAL A 184 22.05 2.46 -4.39
N ASP A 185 22.68 2.62 -5.54
CA ASP A 185 24.04 2.13 -5.79
C ASP A 185 25.12 3.08 -5.22
N SER A 186 26.39 2.68 -5.32
CA SER A 186 27.53 3.49 -4.87
C SER A 186 27.75 4.80 -5.65
N ASN A 187 26.99 5.04 -6.72
CA ASN A 187 27.01 6.25 -7.55
C ASN A 187 25.76 7.13 -7.31
N ASN A 188 25.00 6.87 -6.23
CA ASN A 188 23.73 7.51 -5.90
C ASN A 188 22.60 7.30 -6.93
N GLN A 189 22.68 6.25 -7.77
CA GLN A 189 21.64 5.90 -8.74
C GLN A 189 20.64 4.91 -8.16
N VAL A 190 19.36 5.09 -8.47
CA VAL A 190 18.29 4.17 -8.03
C VAL A 190 18.38 2.87 -8.82
N ILE A 191 18.32 1.74 -8.10
CA ILE A 191 18.36 0.39 -8.67
C ILE A 191 17.20 -0.46 -8.13
N LEU A 192 16.67 -1.33 -8.99
CA LEU A 192 15.74 -2.38 -8.64
C LEU A 192 16.53 -3.69 -8.44
N VAL A 193 16.46 -4.27 -7.25
CA VAL A 193 17.01 -5.61 -6.99
C VAL A 193 15.92 -6.64 -7.28
N ILE A 194 16.24 -7.62 -8.12
CA ILE A 194 15.35 -8.74 -8.48
C ILE A 194 16.05 -10.06 -8.12
N SER A 195 15.28 -11.10 -7.81
CA SER A 195 15.79 -12.48 -7.85
C SER A 195 15.50 -13.11 -9.21
N ASP A 196 16.53 -13.62 -9.88
CA ASP A 196 16.42 -14.33 -11.14
C ASP A 196 15.72 -15.70 -10.99
N ASN A 197 15.49 -16.38 -12.11
CA ASN A 197 14.87 -17.70 -12.13
C ASN A 197 15.75 -18.84 -11.56
N LYS A 198 16.93 -18.53 -11.01
CA LYS A 198 17.85 -19.43 -10.32
C LYS A 198 18.06 -19.03 -8.85
N GLY A 199 17.41 -17.97 -8.38
CA GLY A 199 17.53 -17.44 -7.01
C GLY A 199 18.70 -16.49 -6.77
N ASN A 200 19.43 -16.06 -7.80
CA ASN A 200 20.49 -15.06 -7.68
C ASN A 200 19.90 -13.65 -7.69
N ASP A 201 20.50 -12.73 -6.93
CA ASP A 201 20.07 -11.34 -6.93
C ASP A 201 20.78 -10.52 -8.02
N VAL A 202 19.99 -9.86 -8.85
CA VAL A 202 20.42 -9.06 -10.01
C VAL A 202 19.91 -7.64 -9.84
N SER A 203 20.81 -6.67 -9.95
CA SER A 203 20.47 -5.24 -9.91
C SER A 203 20.17 -4.70 -11.31
N ILE A 204 19.07 -3.97 -11.44
CA ILE A 204 18.64 -3.32 -12.69
C ILE A 204 18.55 -1.81 -12.43
N ASN A 205 19.23 -1.01 -13.25
CA ASN A 205 19.13 0.45 -13.17
C ASN A 205 17.69 0.93 -13.47
N TRP A 206 17.18 1.88 -12.69
CA TRP A 206 15.83 2.43 -12.81
C TRP A 206 15.50 2.99 -14.21
N ASP A 207 16.48 3.54 -14.92
CA ASP A 207 16.34 4.07 -16.30
C ASP A 207 15.92 2.99 -17.32
N ARG A 208 16.05 1.71 -16.94
CA ARG A 208 15.66 0.56 -17.76
C ARG A 208 14.22 0.13 -17.52
N ILE A 209 13.49 0.76 -16.60
CA ILE A 209 12.10 0.42 -16.28
C ILE A 209 11.15 1.26 -17.15
N LYS A 210 10.45 0.60 -18.07
CA LYS A 210 9.51 1.24 -19.00
C LYS A 210 8.14 1.49 -18.37
N LYS A 211 7.69 0.59 -17.50
CA LYS A 211 6.41 0.70 -16.78
C LYS A 211 6.44 -0.14 -15.50
N VAL A 212 5.87 0.43 -14.44
CA VAL A 212 5.48 -0.28 -13.21
C VAL A 212 3.94 -0.29 -13.15
N GLY A 213 3.35 -1.43 -12.81
CA GLY A 213 1.89 -1.60 -12.72
C GLY A 213 1.56 -2.83 -11.88
N GLU A 214 0.85 -3.81 -12.44
CA GLU A 214 0.75 -5.17 -11.88
C GLU A 214 2.05 -5.98 -12.11
N ILE A 215 2.76 -5.65 -13.19
CA ILE A 215 4.07 -6.20 -13.55
C ILE A 215 5.07 -5.06 -13.77
N ILE A 216 6.36 -5.39 -13.72
CA ILE A 216 7.45 -4.47 -14.09
C ILE A 216 7.91 -4.84 -15.50
N LEU A 217 7.82 -3.90 -16.43
CA LEU A 217 8.29 -4.08 -17.80
C LEU A 217 9.59 -3.32 -18.01
N LEU A 218 10.63 -4.03 -18.42
CA LEU A 218 11.91 -3.44 -18.82
C LEU A 218 11.81 -2.88 -20.25
N GLY A 219 12.46 -1.75 -20.48
CA GLY A 219 12.61 -1.11 -21.78
C GLY A 219 14.02 -1.29 -22.34
N ASP A 220 14.11 -1.18 -23.66
CA ASP A 220 15.38 -1.06 -24.35
C ASP A 220 15.89 0.38 -24.22
N SER A 221 17.13 0.55 -23.75
CA SER A 221 17.70 1.84 -23.35
C SER A 221 18.22 2.64 -24.55
N LEU A 222 17.33 2.94 -25.50
CA LEU A 222 17.62 3.73 -26.71
C LEU A 222 17.22 5.21 -26.59
N ALA A 223 16.76 5.65 -25.42
CA ALA A 223 16.11 6.94 -25.22
C ALA A 223 16.91 8.00 -24.44
N THR A 224 18.25 7.97 -24.43
CA THR A 224 19.12 9.16 -24.19
C THR A 224 20.61 8.83 -24.44
N MET A 225 21.03 8.80 -25.71
CA MET A 225 22.46 8.76 -26.06
C MET A 225 22.83 9.82 -27.11
N SER A 226 22.79 11.08 -26.70
CA SER A 226 23.62 12.12 -27.31
C SER A 226 24.96 12.18 -26.57
N VAL A 227 26.01 11.66 -27.23
CA VAL A 227 27.43 11.87 -26.93
C VAL A 227 28.00 11.21 -25.65
N SER A 228 28.34 9.92 -25.74
CA SER A 228 29.76 9.47 -25.70
C SER A 228 29.89 7.96 -25.87
N ALA A 229 30.83 7.51 -26.71
CA ALA A 229 31.06 6.09 -26.97
C ALA A 229 31.91 5.44 -25.86
N GLN A 230 31.25 4.77 -24.91
CA GLN A 230 31.86 3.72 -24.09
C GLN A 230 30.90 2.52 -24.04
N GLN A 231 31.08 1.60 -25.00
CA GLN A 231 30.25 0.40 -25.13
C GLN A 231 30.58 -0.60 -24.02
N GLY A 232 29.90 -0.49 -22.87
CA GLY A 232 29.94 -1.51 -21.83
C GLY A 232 29.48 -2.87 -22.38
N LEU A 233 30.23 -3.93 -22.08
CA LEU A 233 30.02 -5.24 -22.70
C LEU A 233 29.05 -6.07 -21.85
N ARG A 234 27.81 -6.15 -22.32
CA ARG A 234 26.69 -6.79 -21.62
C ARG A 234 26.91 -8.31 -21.49
N CYS A 235 26.86 -8.86 -20.28
CA CYS A 235 27.00 -10.30 -20.10
C CYS A 235 25.76 -11.07 -20.58
N PRO A 236 25.87 -12.04 -21.50
CA PRO A 236 24.72 -12.80 -21.99
C PRO A 236 24.17 -13.81 -20.98
N SER A 237 24.87 -14.10 -19.88
CA SER A 237 24.46 -15.12 -18.88
C SER A 237 23.79 -14.57 -17.62
N CYS A 238 24.14 -13.36 -17.17
CA CYS A 238 23.50 -12.69 -16.02
C CYS A 238 22.94 -11.29 -16.34
N ASN A 239 23.07 -10.81 -17.58
CA ASN A 239 22.58 -9.50 -18.03
C ASN A 239 23.23 -8.29 -17.33
N PHE A 240 24.35 -8.48 -16.63
CA PHE A 240 25.14 -7.41 -16.00
C PHE A 240 25.92 -6.61 -17.04
N ASP A 241 25.95 -5.28 -16.86
CA ASP A 241 26.67 -4.32 -17.70
C ASP A 241 28.14 -4.22 -17.25
N ASN A 242 29.07 -4.79 -18.03
CA ASN A 242 30.51 -4.77 -17.68
C ASN A 242 31.23 -3.60 -18.35
N LYS A 243 32.44 -3.29 -17.86
CA LYS A 243 33.32 -2.31 -18.51
C LYS A 243 33.73 -2.78 -19.91
N PRO A 244 33.98 -1.88 -20.87
CA PRO A 244 34.34 -2.23 -22.26
C PRO A 244 35.59 -3.11 -22.39
N ASP A 245 36.47 -3.11 -21.39
CA ASP A 245 37.74 -3.86 -21.33
C ASP A 245 37.65 -5.19 -20.56
N SER A 246 36.48 -5.52 -19.98
CA SER A 246 36.26 -6.76 -19.23
C SER A 246 36.28 -8.00 -20.13
N LYS A 247 37.17 -8.96 -19.87
CA LYS A 247 37.23 -10.28 -20.54
C LYS A 247 36.34 -11.36 -19.91
N PHE A 248 35.86 -11.07 -18.71
CA PHE A 248 34.98 -11.91 -17.91
C PHE A 248 34.01 -10.99 -17.19
N CYS A 249 32.78 -11.46 -16.98
CA CYS A 249 31.76 -10.68 -16.30
C CYS A 249 32.13 -10.46 -14.83
N GLU A 250 32.14 -9.20 -14.38
CA GLU A 250 32.48 -8.81 -13.01
C GLU A 250 31.47 -9.37 -11.98
N SER A 251 30.24 -9.68 -12.40
CA SER A 251 29.17 -10.23 -11.56
C SER A 251 29.14 -11.77 -11.51
N CYS A 252 29.40 -12.48 -12.62
CA CYS A 252 29.20 -13.94 -12.68
C CYS A 252 30.38 -14.75 -13.23
N GLY A 253 31.52 -14.12 -13.54
CA GLY A 253 32.71 -14.80 -14.07
C GLY A 253 32.58 -15.40 -15.47
N THR A 254 31.40 -15.32 -16.11
CA THR A 254 31.20 -15.81 -17.48
C THR A 254 32.09 -15.02 -18.44
N LYS A 255 32.78 -15.72 -19.36
CA LYS A 255 33.59 -15.08 -20.40
C LYS A 255 32.72 -14.25 -21.34
N ILE A 256 33.16 -13.04 -21.63
CA ILE A 256 32.50 -12.04 -22.49
C ILE A 256 33.48 -11.53 -23.55
#